data_AF-A0A6P1ML45-F1
#
_entry.id   AF-A0A6P1ML45-F1
#
_cell.length_a   1.000
_cell.length_b   1.000
_cell.length_c   1.000
_cell.angle_alpha   90.00
_cell.angle_beta   90.00
_cell.angle_gamma   90.00
#
_symmetry.space_group_name_H-M   'P 1'
#
loop_
_entity.id
_entity.type
_entity.pdbx_description
1 polymer ?
#
loop_
_entity_poly.entity_id
_entity_poly.type
_entity_poly.pdbx_seq_one_letter_code
_entity_poly.pdbx_strand_id
1 'polypeptide(L)'
;MNEHDSETMAGMLNEKGFEPEEEKNNADIVIINTCSVRENADNRFFGTLGQLKKIKEANPEFVACVCGCMMQQQHIIDQVKSKYPWVDLVFGTHNIHQFPQLLDNVINERKKIVDVWQDGGAIVEGLPAKRLYDFKALVNIMYGCNNFCTYCIVPYTRGRERSRRPEEIIKEVKELVATGAKEITLLGQNVNSYGVSKYEDGYCASEENGMDFADLIYALNEIEGLERMKFMTSHPKDLSDKLIQAFKDCDKLCNSIHLPVQAGSDNILKRMNRKYTKADYLVLIDKLRTAVPDMAITTDLIVGFPGETEEDFMETMDLIEKVRYDSAFTFIYSIRKGTPAENYEEQVPEEVKHDRFNRLLERINEISGEINKTYEGTIQKVLVEGPSTSKKGEDTLAGRTESGKLVNFPGSEELVGQIVNVKITQGKQFNLKGIIEA
;
A
#
# COMPACT_ATOMS: atom_id res chain seq x y z
N MET A 1 -0.67 0.26 -4.30
CA MET A 1 -0.74 1.36 -5.30
C MET A 1 0.28 1.18 -6.41
N ASN A 2 1.60 1.22 -6.18
CA ASN A 2 2.56 1.01 -7.27
C ASN A 2 2.37 -0.35 -7.99
N GLU A 3 2.03 -1.43 -7.26
CA GLU A 3 1.69 -2.71 -7.88
C GLU A 3 0.46 -2.59 -8.81
N HIS A 4 -0.63 -1.96 -8.35
CA HIS A 4 -1.80 -1.65 -9.17
C HIS A 4 -1.46 -0.79 -10.41
N ASP A 5 -0.66 0.27 -10.24
CA ASP A 5 -0.19 1.11 -11.35
C ASP A 5 0.60 0.27 -12.37
N SER A 6 1.39 -0.71 -11.91
CA SER A 6 2.10 -1.66 -12.77
C SER A 6 1.17 -2.65 -13.47
N GLU A 7 0.13 -3.17 -12.80
CA GLU A 7 -0.91 -3.99 -13.45
C GLU A 7 -1.60 -3.21 -14.57
N THR A 8 -1.88 -1.93 -14.33
CA THR A 8 -2.49 -1.02 -15.31
C THR A 8 -1.60 -0.85 -16.54
N MET A 9 -0.31 -0.53 -16.33
CA MET A 9 0.64 -0.39 -17.44
C MET A 9 0.86 -1.72 -18.19
N ALA A 10 0.86 -2.86 -17.48
CA ALA A 10 0.94 -4.17 -18.11
C ALA A 10 -0.31 -4.49 -18.95
N GLY A 11 -1.51 -4.10 -18.49
CA GLY A 11 -2.75 -4.20 -19.27
C GLY A 11 -2.69 -3.37 -20.55
N MET A 12 -2.24 -2.13 -20.44
CA MET A 12 -2.02 -1.23 -21.59
C MET A 12 -1.02 -1.79 -22.60
N LEU A 13 0.07 -2.41 -22.15
CA LEU A 13 1.02 -3.10 -23.03
C LEU A 13 0.38 -4.32 -23.71
N ASN A 14 -0.41 -5.10 -22.98
CA ASN A 14 -1.04 -6.29 -23.51
C ASN A 14 -2.05 -5.97 -24.63
N GLU A 15 -2.86 -4.91 -24.48
CA GLU A 15 -3.75 -4.44 -25.55
C GLU A 15 -2.99 -3.98 -26.81
N LYS A 16 -1.74 -3.53 -26.65
CA LYS A 16 -0.84 -3.19 -27.77
C LYS A 16 -0.14 -4.41 -28.38
N GLY A 17 -0.38 -5.62 -27.88
CA GLY A 17 0.22 -6.86 -28.37
C GLY A 17 1.59 -7.20 -27.78
N PHE A 18 2.01 -6.54 -26.69
CA PHE A 18 3.19 -6.95 -25.94
C PHE A 18 2.87 -8.06 -24.94
N GLU A 19 3.86 -8.89 -24.66
CA GLU A 19 3.77 -10.03 -23.75
C GLU A 19 4.76 -9.86 -22.57
N PRO A 20 4.45 -10.41 -21.39
CA PRO A 20 5.35 -10.36 -20.24
C PRO A 20 6.61 -11.21 -20.49
N GLU A 21 7.76 -10.71 -20.07
CA GLU A 21 9.05 -11.41 -20.09
C GLU A 21 9.64 -11.43 -18.67
N GLU A 22 10.05 -12.61 -18.20
CA GLU A 22 10.61 -12.80 -16.86
C GLU A 22 12.07 -12.36 -16.80
N GLU A 23 12.81 -12.58 -17.89
CA GLU A 23 14.23 -12.28 -17.98
C GLU A 23 14.47 -10.88 -18.55
N LYS A 24 14.91 -9.96 -17.68
CA LYS A 24 15.16 -8.56 -18.04
C LYS A 24 16.08 -8.36 -19.25
N ASN A 25 16.98 -9.30 -19.52
CA ASN A 25 17.91 -9.23 -20.64
C ASN A 25 17.27 -9.56 -21.99
N ASN A 26 16.11 -10.23 -21.98
CA ASN A 26 15.36 -10.61 -23.18
C ASN A 26 14.22 -9.62 -23.48
N ALA A 27 13.86 -8.76 -22.52
CA ALA A 27 12.76 -7.83 -22.67
C ALA A 27 13.12 -6.68 -23.65
N ASP A 28 12.21 -6.38 -24.58
CA ASP A 28 12.32 -5.21 -25.46
C ASP A 28 12.04 -3.89 -24.74
N ILE A 29 11.17 -3.94 -23.72
CA ILE A 29 10.72 -2.78 -22.95
C ILE A 29 10.83 -3.10 -21.46
N VAL A 30 11.43 -2.20 -20.69
CA VAL A 30 11.44 -2.27 -19.23
C VAL A 30 10.87 -1.00 -18.65
N ILE A 31 9.89 -1.15 -17.75
CA ILE A 31 9.29 -0.04 -16.99
C ILE A 31 9.74 -0.13 -15.53
N ILE A 32 10.39 0.92 -15.03
CA ILE A 32 10.68 1.06 -13.60
C ILE A 32 9.65 1.96 -12.95
N ASN A 33 8.72 1.36 -12.18
CA ASN A 33 7.75 2.09 -11.37
C ASN A 33 8.33 2.46 -10.01
N THR A 34 8.71 3.73 -9.84
CA THR A 34 9.45 4.23 -8.68
C THR A 34 8.57 4.62 -7.49
N CYS A 35 9.13 4.54 -6.28
CA CYS A 35 8.48 4.96 -5.04
C CYS A 35 9.35 6.01 -4.31
N SER A 36 8.77 7.12 -3.88
CA SER A 36 9.51 8.20 -3.19
C SER A 36 9.49 8.11 -1.66
N VAL A 37 8.80 7.11 -1.10
CA VAL A 37 8.46 7.07 0.34
C VAL A 37 9.39 6.15 1.12
N ARG A 38 9.93 5.08 0.50
CA ARG A 38 10.79 4.11 1.20
C ARG A 38 12.23 4.60 1.31
N GLU A 39 12.89 4.22 2.40
CA GLU A 39 14.33 4.43 2.56
C GLU A 39 15.11 3.70 1.46
N ASN A 40 16.21 4.29 0.99
CA ASN A 40 17.07 3.74 -0.06
C ASN A 40 16.37 3.46 -1.40
N ALA A 41 15.12 3.91 -1.60
CA ALA A 41 14.42 3.73 -2.86
C ALA A 41 15.21 4.37 -4.01
N ASP A 42 15.72 5.58 -3.81
CA ASP A 42 16.51 6.34 -4.81
C ASP A 42 17.77 5.57 -5.20
N ASN A 43 18.51 5.06 -4.19
CA ASN A 43 19.72 4.26 -4.41
C ASN A 43 19.43 3.00 -5.22
N ARG A 44 18.34 2.28 -4.91
CA ARG A 44 17.91 1.10 -5.67
C ARG A 44 17.50 1.44 -7.09
N PHE A 45 16.77 2.54 -7.27
CA PHE A 45 16.34 3.03 -8.58
C PHE A 45 17.54 3.35 -9.47
N PHE A 46 18.47 4.19 -9.00
CA PHE A 46 19.66 4.56 -9.77
C PHE A 46 20.62 3.38 -10.00
N GLY A 47 20.71 2.46 -9.03
CA GLY A 47 21.44 1.20 -9.20
C GLY A 47 20.84 0.33 -10.30
N THR A 48 19.51 0.22 -10.36
CA THR A 48 18.78 -0.52 -11.40
C THR A 48 18.99 0.10 -12.78
N LEU A 49 18.91 1.43 -12.90
CA LEU A 49 19.26 2.12 -14.15
C LEU A 49 20.70 1.80 -14.59
N GLY A 50 21.65 1.81 -13.66
CA GLY A 50 23.04 1.44 -13.96
C GLY A 50 23.18 0.03 -14.55
N GLN A 51 22.36 -0.93 -14.11
CA GLN A 51 22.34 -2.29 -14.65
C GLN A 51 21.75 -2.34 -16.07
N LEU A 52 20.63 -1.65 -16.30
CA LEU A 52 19.95 -1.62 -17.61
C LEU A 52 20.76 -0.91 -18.70
N LYS A 53 21.68 -0.02 -18.33
CA LYS A 53 22.55 0.68 -19.29
C LYS A 53 23.28 -0.29 -20.22
N LYS A 54 23.78 -1.42 -19.70
CA LYS A 54 24.49 -2.42 -20.51
C LYS A 54 23.58 -3.07 -21.57
N ILE A 55 22.30 -3.27 -21.23
CA ILE A 55 21.30 -3.83 -22.15
C ILE A 55 21.02 -2.81 -23.26
N LYS A 56 20.81 -1.53 -22.91
CA LYS A 56 20.62 -0.45 -23.89
C LYS A 56 21.81 -0.26 -24.83
N GLU A 57 23.03 -0.41 -24.33
CA GLU A 57 24.25 -0.33 -25.15
C GLU A 57 24.39 -1.52 -26.11
N ALA A 58 23.94 -2.72 -25.70
CA ALA A 58 23.96 -3.91 -26.53
C ALA A 58 22.79 -3.97 -27.55
N ASN A 59 21.63 -3.42 -27.19
CA ASN A 59 20.43 -3.36 -28.02
C ASN A 59 19.89 -1.92 -28.08
N PRO A 60 20.17 -1.15 -29.14
CA PRO A 60 19.65 0.22 -29.31
C PRO A 60 18.12 0.32 -29.35
N GLU A 61 17.43 -0.75 -29.76
CA GLU A 61 15.97 -0.83 -29.85
C GLU A 61 15.31 -1.08 -28.48
N PHE A 62 16.09 -1.47 -27.47
CA PHE A 62 15.60 -1.62 -26.09
C PHE A 62 15.04 -0.29 -25.57
N VAL A 63 13.83 -0.29 -25.03
CA VAL A 63 13.18 0.90 -24.49
C VAL A 63 13.20 0.87 -22.96
N ALA A 64 13.87 1.86 -22.36
CA ALA A 64 13.86 2.06 -20.92
C ALA A 64 12.86 3.16 -20.51
N CYS A 65 11.83 2.76 -19.77
CA CYS A 65 10.82 3.65 -19.22
C CYS A 65 10.98 3.81 -17.70
N VAL A 66 10.79 5.02 -17.19
CA VAL A 66 10.75 5.31 -15.76
C VAL A 66 9.49 6.08 -15.43
N CYS A 67 8.77 5.64 -14.39
CA CYS A 67 7.55 6.27 -13.93
C CYS A 67 7.43 6.23 -12.40
N GLY A 68 6.28 6.63 -11.86
CA GLY A 68 5.98 6.58 -10.43
C GLY A 68 6.37 7.84 -9.67
N CYS A 69 6.27 7.81 -8.33
CA CYS A 69 6.30 9.02 -7.50
C CYS A 69 7.62 9.79 -7.55
N MET A 70 8.77 9.13 -7.82
CA MET A 70 10.02 9.87 -7.91
C MET A 70 10.07 10.77 -9.14
N MET A 71 9.39 10.40 -10.24
CA MET A 71 9.37 11.21 -11.45
C MET A 71 8.56 12.50 -11.28
N GLN A 72 7.87 12.67 -10.15
CA GLN A 72 7.20 13.92 -9.79
C GLN A 72 8.11 14.88 -9.01
N GLN A 73 9.36 14.48 -8.73
CA GLN A 73 10.33 15.32 -8.04
C GLN A 73 11.33 15.87 -9.05
N GLN A 74 11.30 17.18 -9.27
CA GLN A 74 12.13 17.84 -10.30
C GLN A 74 13.62 17.48 -10.19
N HIS A 75 14.16 17.45 -8.98
CA HIS A 75 15.58 17.11 -8.77
C HIS A 75 15.94 15.68 -9.19
N ILE A 76 15.01 14.72 -9.11
CA ILE A 76 15.23 13.36 -9.61
C ILE A 76 15.18 13.35 -11.13
N ILE A 77 14.21 14.05 -11.74
CA ILE A 77 14.12 14.20 -13.20
C ILE A 77 15.43 14.79 -13.75
N ASP A 78 15.94 15.86 -13.12
CA ASP A 78 17.19 16.50 -13.51
C ASP A 78 18.39 15.56 -13.39
N GLN A 79 18.41 14.71 -12.35
CA GLN A 79 19.43 13.69 -12.18
C GLN A 79 19.35 12.59 -13.26
N VAL A 80 18.14 12.14 -13.61
CA VAL A 80 17.92 11.19 -14.71
C VAL A 80 18.39 11.79 -16.03
N LYS A 81 17.99 13.02 -16.37
CA LYS A 81 18.39 13.73 -17.60
C LYS A 81 19.90 13.90 -17.70
N SER A 82 20.57 14.25 -16.60
CA SER A 82 22.01 14.53 -16.60
C SER A 82 22.88 13.26 -16.55
N LYS A 83 22.57 12.30 -15.67
CA LYS A 83 23.42 11.10 -15.46
C LYS A 83 23.00 9.89 -16.29
N TYR A 84 21.72 9.82 -16.66
CA TYR A 84 21.14 8.70 -17.41
C TYR A 84 20.43 9.20 -18.68
N PRO A 85 21.10 10.00 -19.54
CA PRO A 85 20.47 10.59 -20.73
C PRO A 85 20.04 9.53 -21.76
N TRP A 86 20.31 8.25 -21.54
CA TRP A 86 19.92 7.12 -22.38
C TRP A 86 18.53 6.57 -22.06
N VAL A 87 17.91 6.97 -20.94
CA VAL A 87 16.52 6.61 -20.62
C VAL A 87 15.59 7.22 -21.69
N ASP A 88 14.69 6.40 -22.22
CA ASP A 88 13.89 6.74 -23.39
C ASP A 88 12.59 7.45 -23.02
N LEU A 89 11.93 7.00 -21.95
CA LEU A 89 10.65 7.56 -21.53
C LEU A 89 10.63 7.84 -20.02
N VAL A 90 10.28 9.07 -19.65
CA VAL A 90 10.02 9.47 -18.26
C VAL A 90 8.63 10.06 -18.16
N PHE A 91 7.78 9.51 -17.27
CA PHE A 91 6.43 10.04 -17.03
C PHE A 91 6.00 9.97 -15.57
N GLY A 92 4.99 10.77 -15.22
CA GLY A 92 4.54 10.94 -13.85
C GLY A 92 3.46 9.94 -13.42
N THR A 93 3.07 10.05 -12.16
CA THR A 93 1.92 9.34 -11.57
C THR A 93 0.58 9.87 -12.08
N HIS A 94 0.57 11.05 -12.69
CA HIS A 94 -0.63 11.79 -13.08
C HIS A 94 -1.10 11.50 -14.51
N ASN A 95 -0.21 10.98 -15.36
CA ASN A 95 -0.46 10.75 -16.78
C ASN A 95 -0.19 9.29 -17.21
N ILE A 96 -0.41 8.31 -16.31
CA ILE A 96 -0.26 6.88 -16.63
C ILE A 96 -1.12 6.48 -17.84
N HIS A 97 -2.32 7.04 -17.97
CA HIS A 97 -3.22 6.82 -19.11
C HIS A 97 -2.64 7.25 -20.47
N GLN A 98 -1.63 8.13 -20.50
CA GLN A 98 -0.93 8.55 -21.72
C GLN A 98 0.19 7.58 -22.12
N PHE A 99 0.55 6.62 -21.26
CA PHE A 99 1.68 5.72 -21.48
C PHE A 99 1.67 5.03 -22.86
N PRO A 100 0.54 4.47 -23.36
CA PRO A 100 0.46 3.90 -24.71
C PRO A 100 0.96 4.84 -25.82
N GLN A 101 0.48 6.08 -25.80
CA GLN A 101 0.81 7.08 -26.81
C GLN A 101 2.26 7.56 -26.67
N LEU A 102 2.72 7.76 -25.43
CA LEU A 102 4.10 8.15 -25.16
C LEU A 102 5.09 7.08 -25.63
N LEU A 103 4.76 5.80 -25.40
CA LEU A 103 5.56 4.68 -25.86
C LEU A 103 5.62 4.60 -27.39
N ASP A 104 4.48 4.75 -28.09
CA ASP A 104 4.44 4.76 -29.55
C ASP A 104 5.32 5.88 -30.14
N ASN A 105 5.30 7.06 -29.53
CA ASN A 105 6.13 8.18 -29.96
C ASN A 105 7.63 7.86 -29.79
N VAL A 106 8.01 7.21 -28.68
CA VAL A 106 9.39 6.78 -28.44
C VAL A 106 9.83 5.75 -29.48
N ILE A 107 9.00 4.73 -29.74
CA ILE A 107 9.33 3.64 -30.69
C ILE A 107 9.41 4.18 -32.13
N ASN A 108 8.44 4.99 -32.55
CA ASN A 108 8.34 5.46 -33.94
C ASN A 108 9.29 6.61 -34.25
N GLU A 109 9.40 7.60 -33.35
CA GLU A 109 10.24 8.79 -33.59
C GLU A 109 11.69 8.61 -33.11
N ARG A 110 11.96 7.58 -32.30
CA ARG A 110 13.27 7.35 -31.65
C ARG A 110 13.77 8.56 -30.86
N LYS A 111 12.85 9.37 -30.33
CA LYS A 111 13.14 10.51 -29.48
C LYS A 111 12.81 10.18 -28.04
N LYS A 112 13.65 10.69 -27.15
CA LYS A 112 13.46 10.55 -25.71
C LYS A 112 12.41 11.54 -25.25
N ILE A 113 11.49 11.09 -24.43
CA ILE A 113 10.35 11.88 -23.96
C ILE A 113 10.39 11.99 -22.44
N VAL A 114 10.20 13.21 -21.95
CA VAL A 114 9.94 13.47 -20.54
C VAL A 114 8.62 14.23 -20.47
N ASP A 115 7.57 13.53 -20.08
CA ASP A 115 6.22 14.09 -19.94
C ASP A 115 5.69 13.86 -18.53
N VAL A 116 5.79 14.86 -17.67
CA VAL A 116 5.41 14.77 -16.25
C VAL A 116 4.44 15.89 -15.95
N TRP A 117 3.20 15.51 -15.62
CA TRP A 117 2.15 16.45 -15.28
C TRP A 117 2.23 16.82 -13.80
N GLN A 118 2.11 18.12 -13.50
CA GLN A 118 2.12 18.63 -12.11
C GLN A 118 0.84 18.28 -11.35
N ASP A 119 -0.29 18.13 -12.05
CA ASP A 119 -1.57 17.73 -11.50
C ASP A 119 -2.19 16.62 -12.36
N GLY A 120 -3.01 15.77 -11.74
CA GLY A 120 -3.70 14.66 -12.39
C GLY A 120 -5.03 15.01 -13.06
N GLY A 121 -5.57 16.21 -12.89
CA GLY A 121 -6.84 16.62 -13.50
C GLY A 121 -8.01 15.70 -13.14
N ALA A 122 -8.92 15.40 -14.07
CA ALA A 122 -10.00 14.44 -13.82
C ALA A 122 -9.47 12.99 -13.70
N ILE A 123 -10.12 12.17 -12.87
CA ILE A 123 -9.79 10.74 -12.78
C ILE A 123 -10.23 10.04 -14.06
N VAL A 124 -9.31 9.28 -14.67
CA VAL A 124 -9.57 8.45 -15.84
C VAL A 124 -10.00 7.05 -15.38
N GLU A 125 -11.24 6.69 -15.70
CA GLU A 125 -11.86 5.41 -15.36
C GLU A 125 -11.65 4.36 -16.47
N GLY A 126 -11.84 3.08 -16.14
CA GLY A 126 -11.86 1.99 -17.12
C GLY A 126 -10.52 1.69 -17.80
N LEU A 127 -9.39 2.00 -17.15
CA LEU A 127 -8.08 1.63 -17.67
C LEU A 127 -7.88 0.11 -17.65
N PRO A 128 -7.25 -0.48 -18.68
CA PRO A 128 -6.99 -1.92 -18.70
C PRO A 128 -5.98 -2.29 -17.62
N ALA A 129 -6.11 -3.50 -17.05
CA ALA A 129 -5.15 -4.02 -16.08
C ALA A 129 -4.89 -5.51 -16.31
N LYS A 130 -3.61 -5.90 -16.33
CA LYS A 130 -3.18 -7.29 -16.28
C LYS A 130 -2.90 -7.65 -14.83
N ARG A 131 -3.84 -8.36 -14.21
CA ARG A 131 -3.78 -8.73 -12.79
C ARG A 131 -2.71 -9.79 -12.54
N LEU A 132 -2.09 -9.73 -11.36
CA LEU A 132 -1.13 -10.74 -10.91
C LEU A 132 -1.82 -12.03 -10.44
N TYR A 133 -3.05 -11.93 -9.94
CA TYR A 133 -3.85 -13.04 -9.45
C TYR A 133 -5.29 -12.90 -9.95
N ASP A 134 -5.93 -14.01 -10.29
CA ASP A 134 -7.33 -14.01 -10.75
C ASP A 134 -8.34 -14.04 -9.58
N PHE A 135 -7.91 -14.49 -8.39
CA PHE A 135 -8.77 -14.67 -7.21
C PHE A 135 -8.73 -13.49 -6.23
N LYS A 136 -7.84 -12.52 -6.41
CA LYS A 136 -7.78 -11.30 -5.59
C LYS A 136 -7.38 -10.09 -6.41
N ALA A 137 -7.92 -8.93 -6.07
CA ALA A 137 -7.70 -7.70 -6.83
C ALA A 137 -7.42 -6.49 -5.94
N LEU A 138 -6.63 -5.56 -6.48
CA LEU A 138 -6.41 -4.24 -5.92
C LEU A 138 -7.34 -3.25 -6.64
N VAL A 139 -8.06 -2.41 -5.89
CA VAL A 139 -8.97 -1.42 -6.46
C VAL A 139 -8.66 -0.05 -5.86
N ASN A 140 -8.07 0.86 -6.65
CA ASN A 140 -7.88 2.24 -6.19
C ASN A 140 -9.25 2.92 -6.11
N ILE A 141 -9.64 3.46 -4.95
CA ILE A 141 -10.91 4.21 -4.80
C ILE A 141 -10.70 5.72 -4.81
N MET A 142 -9.46 6.17 -4.64
CA MET A 142 -9.10 7.57 -4.57
C MET A 142 -7.60 7.78 -4.82
N TYR A 143 -7.23 9.03 -5.08
CA TYR A 143 -5.87 9.47 -5.32
C TYR A 143 -5.52 10.71 -4.50
N GLY A 144 -4.25 10.86 -4.14
CA GLY A 144 -3.76 12.05 -3.44
C GLY A 144 -4.14 12.09 -1.97
N CYS A 145 -3.62 13.07 -1.23
CA CYS A 145 -3.79 13.14 0.22
C CYS A 145 -3.80 14.58 0.72
N ASN A 146 -4.77 14.94 1.57
CA ASN A 146 -4.90 16.28 2.15
C ASN A 146 -4.36 16.41 3.58
N ASN A 147 -3.62 15.42 4.09
CA ASN A 147 -3.16 15.42 5.48
C ASN A 147 -1.92 16.29 5.73
N PHE A 148 -1.05 16.47 4.72
CA PHE A 148 0.19 17.27 4.83
C PHE A 148 1.00 16.98 6.10
N CYS A 149 1.18 15.70 6.43
CA CYS A 149 2.09 15.30 7.51
C CYS A 149 3.50 15.80 7.18
N THR A 150 4.23 16.34 8.15
CA THR A 150 5.46 17.10 7.89
C THR A 150 6.59 16.28 7.28
N TYR A 151 6.56 14.96 7.43
CA TYR A 151 7.51 14.02 6.81
C TYR A 151 7.06 13.45 5.45
N CYS A 152 5.82 13.70 5.04
CA CYS A 152 5.20 12.97 3.94
C CYS A 152 5.28 13.75 2.62
N ILE A 153 5.93 13.17 1.62
CA ILE A 153 6.07 13.75 0.27
C ILE A 153 4.85 13.51 -0.64
N VAL A 154 3.92 12.64 -0.21
CA VAL A 154 2.80 12.17 -1.03
C VAL A 154 1.89 13.29 -1.53
N PRO A 155 1.48 14.29 -0.72
CA PRO A 155 0.64 15.39 -1.21
C PRO A 155 1.26 16.18 -2.38
N TYR A 156 2.60 16.18 -2.48
CA TYR A 156 3.34 16.89 -3.53
C TYR A 156 3.62 16.02 -4.77
N THR A 157 3.56 14.68 -4.64
CA THR A 157 3.87 13.74 -5.74
C THR A 157 2.65 12.97 -6.26
N ARG A 158 1.54 13.01 -5.52
CA ARG A 158 0.25 12.41 -5.92
C ARG A 158 -0.90 13.42 -5.89
N GLY A 159 -0.59 14.69 -5.59
CA GLY A 159 -1.54 15.80 -5.62
C GLY A 159 -2.55 15.78 -4.47
N ARG A 160 -3.56 16.66 -4.62
CA ARG A 160 -4.71 16.77 -3.72
C ARG A 160 -5.60 15.54 -3.82
N GLU A 161 -6.36 15.35 -2.76
CA GLU A 161 -7.28 14.23 -2.64
C GLU A 161 -8.45 14.32 -3.63
N ARG A 162 -8.62 13.27 -4.43
CA ARG A 162 -9.68 13.10 -5.43
C ARG A 162 -10.25 11.69 -5.28
N SER A 163 -11.54 11.60 -4.97
CA SER A 163 -12.23 10.31 -4.86
C SER A 163 -12.80 9.91 -6.22
N ARG A 164 -12.76 8.62 -6.54
CA ARG A 164 -13.50 8.07 -7.69
C ARG A 164 -15.00 8.12 -7.42
N ARG A 165 -15.78 7.96 -8.48
CA ARG A 165 -17.24 7.84 -8.36
C ARG A 165 -17.61 6.46 -7.81
N PRO A 166 -18.55 6.36 -6.85
CA PRO A 166 -18.91 5.08 -6.23
C PRO A 166 -19.48 4.08 -7.25
N GLU A 167 -20.24 4.55 -8.24
CA GLU A 167 -20.80 3.73 -9.31
C GLU A 167 -19.73 3.03 -10.17
N GLU A 168 -18.61 3.71 -10.45
CA GLU A 168 -17.49 3.16 -11.22
C GLU A 168 -16.71 2.14 -10.38
N ILE A 169 -16.51 2.39 -9.08
CA ILE A 169 -15.88 1.44 -8.16
C ILE A 169 -16.74 0.17 -8.04
N ILE A 170 -18.05 0.31 -7.80
CA ILE A 170 -18.98 -0.81 -7.65
C ILE A 170 -19.04 -1.63 -8.94
N LYS A 171 -19.06 -0.97 -10.10
CA LYS A 171 -19.01 -1.63 -11.40
C LYS A 171 -17.73 -2.44 -11.58
N GLU A 172 -16.56 -1.83 -11.32
CA GLU A 172 -15.26 -2.53 -11.42
C GLU A 172 -15.22 -3.75 -10.50
N VAL A 173 -15.68 -3.62 -9.25
CA VAL A 173 -15.71 -4.75 -8.31
C VAL A 173 -16.63 -5.86 -8.80
N LYS A 174 -17.80 -5.54 -9.35
CA LYS A 174 -18.71 -6.55 -9.93
C LYS A 174 -18.06 -7.30 -11.09
N GLU A 175 -17.34 -6.60 -11.97
CA GLU A 175 -16.62 -7.19 -13.10
C GLU A 175 -15.47 -8.10 -12.64
N LEU A 176 -14.73 -7.67 -11.61
CA LEU A 176 -13.66 -8.47 -10.99
C LEU A 176 -14.22 -9.75 -10.36
N VAL A 177 -15.32 -9.65 -9.62
CA VAL A 177 -15.98 -10.82 -9.01
C VAL A 177 -16.50 -11.78 -10.09
N ALA A 178 -17.13 -11.25 -11.15
CA ALA A 178 -17.62 -12.05 -12.26
C ALA A 178 -16.51 -12.82 -13.01
N THR A 179 -15.26 -12.37 -12.91
CA THR A 179 -14.07 -13.01 -13.50
C THR A 179 -13.30 -13.89 -12.52
N GLY A 180 -13.78 -14.05 -11.28
CA GLY A 180 -13.26 -15.01 -10.31
C GLY A 180 -12.63 -14.41 -9.05
N ALA A 181 -12.57 -13.09 -8.93
CA ALA A 181 -12.02 -12.45 -7.74
C ALA A 181 -12.91 -12.70 -6.51
N LYS A 182 -12.31 -13.24 -5.45
CA LYS A 182 -12.98 -13.49 -4.16
C LYS A 182 -12.65 -12.45 -3.12
N GLU A 183 -11.44 -11.87 -3.20
CA GLU A 183 -10.97 -10.85 -2.28
C GLU A 183 -10.61 -9.55 -3.01
N ILE A 184 -11.15 -8.42 -2.55
CA ILE A 184 -10.70 -7.09 -3.00
C ILE A 184 -9.95 -6.37 -1.90
N THR A 185 -8.94 -5.60 -2.27
CA THR A 185 -8.31 -4.61 -1.39
C THR A 185 -8.51 -3.22 -1.96
N LEU A 186 -9.28 -2.39 -1.25
CA LEU A 186 -9.48 -0.98 -1.57
C LEU A 186 -8.22 -0.18 -1.22
N LEU A 187 -7.77 0.63 -2.17
CA LEU A 187 -6.52 1.38 -2.09
C LEU A 187 -6.75 2.88 -2.26
N GLY A 188 -5.92 3.65 -1.57
CA GLY A 188 -5.81 5.09 -1.68
C GLY A 188 -4.56 5.55 -0.96
N GLN A 189 -4.42 6.85 -0.74
CA GLN A 189 -3.45 7.39 0.22
C GLN A 189 -4.07 7.63 1.60
N ASN A 190 -5.40 7.79 1.67
CA ASN A 190 -6.16 7.98 2.89
C ASN A 190 -7.61 7.45 2.70
N VAL A 191 -7.78 6.14 2.60
CA VAL A 191 -9.06 5.53 2.13
C VAL A 191 -10.29 5.98 2.91
N ASN A 192 -10.15 6.19 4.22
CA ASN A 192 -11.27 6.57 5.07
C ASN A 192 -11.63 8.07 5.02
N SER A 193 -10.97 8.87 4.19
CA SER A 193 -11.46 10.20 3.79
C SER A 193 -12.16 10.22 2.43
N TYR A 194 -12.40 9.05 1.81
CA TYR A 194 -13.17 8.97 0.57
C TYR A 194 -14.51 9.72 0.67
N GLY A 195 -14.84 10.44 -0.41
CA GLY A 195 -16.03 11.28 -0.49
C GLY A 195 -15.85 12.69 0.10
N VAL A 196 -14.66 13.06 0.61
CA VAL A 196 -14.39 14.40 1.16
C VAL A 196 -13.77 15.37 0.14
N SER A 197 -13.56 14.92 -1.11
CA SER A 197 -12.97 15.80 -2.15
C SER A 197 -13.84 17.05 -2.34
N LYS A 198 -13.23 18.23 -2.33
CA LYS A 198 -13.91 19.53 -2.46
C LYS A 198 -13.70 20.18 -3.84
N TYR A 199 -13.08 19.45 -4.75
CA TYR A 199 -12.64 19.95 -6.05
C TYR A 199 -13.49 19.29 -7.15
N GLU A 200 -13.70 20.00 -8.26
CA GLU A 200 -14.55 19.54 -9.37
C GLU A 200 -14.04 18.25 -10.04
N ASP A 201 -12.78 17.89 -9.82
CA ASP A 201 -12.09 16.76 -10.44
C ASP A 201 -12.12 15.48 -9.59
N GLY A 202 -12.84 15.48 -8.47
CA GLY A 202 -13.07 14.33 -7.60
C GLY A 202 -14.50 14.28 -7.07
N TYR A 203 -14.97 13.07 -6.75
CA TYR A 203 -16.29 12.86 -6.17
C TYR A 203 -16.41 13.42 -4.75
N CYS A 204 -17.55 14.04 -4.43
CA CYS A 204 -17.89 14.54 -3.09
C CYS A 204 -19.19 13.91 -2.57
N ALA A 205 -19.15 13.34 -1.37
CA ALA A 205 -20.32 12.77 -0.70
C ALA A 205 -21.33 13.82 -0.20
N SER A 206 -21.02 15.12 -0.29
CA SER A 206 -22.03 16.17 -0.04
C SER A 206 -22.97 16.39 -1.23
N GLU A 207 -22.75 15.70 -2.35
CA GLU A 207 -23.71 15.62 -3.46
C GLU A 207 -25.00 14.90 -3.03
N GLU A 208 -26.09 15.06 -3.78
CA GLU A 208 -27.37 14.41 -3.49
C GLU A 208 -27.23 12.87 -3.57
N ASN A 209 -27.67 12.16 -2.53
CA ASN A 209 -27.42 10.71 -2.35
C ASN A 209 -25.93 10.33 -2.28
N GLY A 210 -25.09 11.23 -1.78
CA GLY A 210 -23.66 10.98 -1.65
C GLY A 210 -23.32 9.83 -0.70
N MET A 211 -22.28 9.06 -1.05
CA MET A 211 -21.76 7.92 -0.30
C MET A 211 -20.40 8.28 0.30
N ASP A 212 -20.30 8.24 1.63
CA ASP A 212 -19.00 8.27 2.30
C ASP A 212 -18.29 6.91 2.19
N PHE A 213 -17.09 6.81 2.77
CA PHE A 213 -16.34 5.56 2.72
C PHE A 213 -17.08 4.37 3.35
N ALA A 214 -17.82 4.60 4.45
CA ALA A 214 -18.57 3.52 5.09
C ALA A 214 -19.77 3.10 4.23
N ASP A 215 -20.48 4.05 3.60
CA ASP A 215 -21.54 3.73 2.63
C ASP A 215 -21.01 2.89 1.46
N LEU A 216 -19.82 3.23 0.95
CA LEU A 216 -19.18 2.45 -0.10
C LEU A 216 -18.90 1.02 0.36
N ILE A 217 -18.42 0.83 1.60
CA ILE A 217 -18.23 -0.51 2.19
C ILE A 217 -19.55 -1.28 2.25
N TYR A 218 -20.64 -0.67 2.73
CA TYR A 218 -21.97 -1.31 2.74
C TYR A 218 -22.43 -1.69 1.33
N ALA A 219 -22.27 -0.79 0.36
CA ALA A 219 -22.66 -1.04 -1.03
C ALA A 219 -21.86 -2.19 -1.66
N LEU A 220 -20.56 -2.27 -1.38
CA LEU A 220 -19.71 -3.38 -1.82
C LEU A 220 -20.06 -4.70 -1.11
N ASN A 221 -20.51 -4.64 0.15
CA ASN A 221 -20.93 -5.83 0.91
C ASN A 221 -22.12 -6.53 0.25
N GLU A 222 -22.98 -5.79 -0.47
CA GLU A 222 -24.13 -6.36 -1.19
C GLU A 222 -23.75 -7.09 -2.50
N ILE A 223 -22.49 -7.04 -2.94
CA ILE A 223 -22.07 -7.69 -4.19
C ILE A 223 -22.02 -9.21 -4.00
N GLU A 224 -22.93 -9.94 -4.65
CA GLU A 224 -22.93 -11.40 -4.68
C GLU A 224 -21.64 -11.94 -5.31
N GLY A 225 -21.07 -13.00 -4.71
CA GLY A 225 -19.81 -13.61 -5.13
C GLY A 225 -18.55 -12.99 -4.51
N LEU A 226 -18.62 -11.74 -4.01
CA LEU A 226 -17.52 -11.18 -3.22
C LEU A 226 -17.47 -11.90 -1.86
N GLU A 227 -16.34 -12.53 -1.52
CA GLU A 227 -16.19 -13.24 -0.26
C GLU A 227 -15.48 -12.39 0.80
N ARG A 228 -14.54 -11.53 0.38
CA ARG A 228 -13.74 -10.69 1.29
C ARG A 228 -13.47 -9.30 0.71
N MET A 229 -13.50 -8.30 1.56
CA MET A 229 -12.97 -6.98 1.29
C MET A 229 -12.04 -6.52 2.40
N LYS A 230 -10.98 -5.84 1.98
CA LYS A 230 -9.98 -5.20 2.83
C LYS A 230 -9.78 -3.78 2.34
N PHE A 231 -9.17 -2.97 3.18
CA PHE A 231 -8.64 -1.68 2.77
C PHE A 231 -7.34 -1.40 3.50
N MET A 232 -6.51 -0.55 2.90
CA MET A 232 -5.23 -0.13 3.49
C MET A 232 -5.09 1.37 3.38
N THR A 233 -4.23 1.96 4.23
CA THR A 233 -3.94 3.41 4.32
C THR A 233 -5.07 4.24 4.95
N SER A 234 -5.40 3.98 6.21
CA SER A 234 -6.32 4.81 6.97
C SER A 234 -5.61 5.91 7.76
N HIS A 235 -6.27 7.02 8.03
CA HIS A 235 -5.79 8.04 8.95
C HIS A 235 -6.68 8.08 10.21
N PRO A 236 -6.12 8.10 11.44
CA PRO A 236 -6.92 8.03 12.67
C PRO A 236 -8.00 9.12 12.78
N LYS A 237 -7.68 10.35 12.38
CA LYS A 237 -8.65 11.46 12.40
C LYS A 237 -9.91 11.23 11.53
N ASP A 238 -9.83 10.36 10.54
CA ASP A 238 -10.91 10.12 9.55
C ASP A 238 -11.64 8.80 9.84
N LEU A 239 -11.34 8.11 10.95
CA LEU A 239 -12.04 6.89 11.35
C LEU A 239 -13.38 7.27 12.01
N SER A 240 -14.47 7.17 11.24
CA SER A 240 -15.81 7.48 11.72
C SER A 240 -16.44 6.34 12.53
N ASP A 241 -17.37 6.67 13.43
CA ASP A 241 -18.15 5.66 14.16
C ASP A 241 -18.96 4.77 13.21
N LYS A 242 -19.38 5.30 12.06
CA LYS A 242 -20.08 4.56 11.00
C LYS A 242 -19.19 3.50 10.36
N LEU A 243 -17.91 3.81 10.09
CA LEU A 243 -16.95 2.82 9.61
C LEU A 243 -16.63 1.77 10.68
N ILE A 244 -16.53 2.16 11.96
CA ILE A 244 -16.36 1.20 13.06
C ILE A 244 -17.56 0.24 13.13
N GLN A 245 -18.78 0.76 12.95
CA GLN A 245 -19.99 -0.06 12.93
C GLN A 245 -20.04 -0.99 11.71
N ALA A 246 -19.54 -0.57 10.55
CA ALA A 246 -19.45 -1.44 9.36
C ALA A 246 -18.63 -2.72 9.59
N PHE A 247 -17.59 -2.71 10.44
CA PHE A 247 -16.89 -3.94 10.82
C PHE A 247 -17.77 -4.97 11.55
N LYS A 248 -18.88 -4.56 12.14
CA LYS A 248 -19.85 -5.47 12.77
C LYS A 248 -20.91 -5.96 11.79
N ASP A 249 -21.35 -5.05 10.93
CA ASP A 249 -22.54 -5.27 10.10
C ASP A 249 -22.20 -5.90 8.75
N CYS A 250 -20.98 -5.68 8.22
CA CYS A 250 -20.54 -6.21 6.94
C CYS A 250 -19.71 -7.49 7.12
N ASP A 251 -20.30 -8.64 6.79
CA ASP A 251 -19.68 -9.97 6.92
C ASP A 251 -18.50 -10.20 5.98
N LYS A 252 -18.44 -9.48 4.86
CA LYS A 252 -17.31 -9.56 3.90
C LYS A 252 -16.17 -8.63 4.30
N LEU A 253 -16.38 -7.65 5.16
CA LEU A 253 -15.31 -6.77 5.63
C LEU A 253 -14.43 -7.53 6.63
N CYS A 254 -13.18 -7.79 6.23
CA CYS A 254 -12.24 -8.51 7.08
C CYS A 254 -11.99 -7.77 8.39
N ASN A 255 -11.95 -8.51 9.51
CA ASN A 255 -11.68 -8.02 10.87
C ASN A 255 -10.21 -7.59 11.08
N SER A 256 -9.73 -6.70 10.22
CA SER A 256 -8.41 -6.10 10.29
C SER A 256 -8.46 -4.64 9.89
N ILE A 257 -7.69 -3.80 10.58
CA ILE A 257 -7.50 -2.41 10.22
C ILE A 257 -6.03 -2.03 10.28
N HIS A 258 -5.56 -1.32 9.26
CA HIS A 258 -4.27 -0.66 9.26
C HIS A 258 -4.46 0.81 9.63
N LEU A 259 -4.11 1.18 10.86
CA LEU A 259 -4.38 2.49 11.45
C LEU A 259 -3.09 3.17 11.96
N PRO A 260 -2.22 3.68 11.06
CA PRO A 260 -0.97 4.33 11.41
C PRO A 260 -1.10 5.44 12.44
N VAL A 261 -0.46 5.28 13.59
CA VAL A 261 -0.32 6.36 14.59
C VAL A 261 0.94 7.20 14.34
N GLN A 262 2.01 6.56 13.86
CA GLN A 262 3.34 7.10 13.53
C GLN A 262 4.26 7.34 14.74
N ALA A 263 3.73 7.83 15.86
CA ALA A 263 4.46 7.96 17.14
C ALA A 263 3.49 7.89 18.32
N GLY A 264 3.97 7.61 19.53
CA GLY A 264 3.14 7.63 20.74
C GLY A 264 3.18 8.93 21.55
N SER A 265 4.11 9.84 21.27
CA SER A 265 4.19 11.12 21.98
C SER A 265 3.34 12.21 21.32
N ASP A 266 2.56 12.94 22.11
CA ASP A 266 1.79 14.10 21.64
C ASP A 266 2.67 15.23 21.09
N ASN A 267 3.87 15.42 21.65
CA ASN A 267 4.85 16.39 21.15
C ASN A 267 5.26 16.03 19.72
N ILE A 268 5.61 14.76 19.49
CA ILE A 268 6.03 14.27 18.18
C ILE A 268 4.87 14.21 17.20
N LEU A 269 3.69 13.74 17.62
CA LEU A 269 2.47 13.75 16.81
C LEU A 269 2.15 15.18 16.33
N LYS A 270 2.25 16.18 17.21
CA LYS A 270 2.05 17.59 16.84
C LYS A 270 3.10 18.07 15.85
N ARG A 271 4.40 17.77 16.05
CA ARG A 271 5.49 18.11 15.10
C ARG A 271 5.32 17.40 13.75
N MET A 272 4.73 16.21 13.74
CA MET A 272 4.36 15.45 12.54
C MET A 272 3.12 16.04 11.82
N ASN A 273 2.50 17.08 12.38
CA ASN A 273 1.23 17.67 11.93
C ASN A 273 0.04 16.69 12.01
N ARG A 274 0.06 15.77 12.98
CA ARG A 274 -1.10 14.94 13.33
C ARG A 274 -2.12 15.79 14.09
N LYS A 275 -3.40 15.54 13.83
CA LYS A 275 -4.53 16.35 14.34
C LYS A 275 -5.25 15.65 15.49
N TYR A 276 -4.51 14.85 16.26
CA TYR A 276 -5.01 14.03 17.35
C TYR A 276 -3.86 13.74 18.32
N THR A 277 -4.20 13.35 19.54
CA THR A 277 -3.30 12.94 20.61
C THR A 277 -3.24 11.42 20.75
N LYS A 278 -2.31 10.91 21.55
CA LYS A 278 -2.26 9.52 22.00
C LYS A 278 -3.58 9.09 22.66
N ALA A 279 -4.17 9.96 23.48
CA ALA A 279 -5.43 9.69 24.16
C ALA A 279 -6.58 9.53 23.16
N ASP A 280 -6.70 10.43 22.18
CA ASP A 280 -7.71 10.33 21.11
C ASP A 280 -7.56 9.01 20.32
N TYR A 281 -6.32 8.63 20.02
CA TYR A 281 -6.02 7.37 19.33
C TYR A 281 -6.45 6.15 20.16
N LEU A 282 -6.14 6.12 21.46
CA LEU A 282 -6.54 5.03 22.34
C LEU A 282 -8.06 4.89 22.46
N VAL A 283 -8.81 6.00 22.43
CA VAL A 283 -10.28 5.96 22.37
C VAL A 283 -10.77 5.27 21.09
N LEU A 284 -10.14 5.53 19.94
CA LEU A 284 -10.49 4.83 18.69
C LEU A 284 -10.17 3.33 18.77
N ILE A 285 -9.04 2.96 19.35
CA ILE A 285 -8.68 1.55 19.57
C ILE A 285 -9.70 0.85 20.46
N ASP A 286 -10.14 1.49 21.55
CA ASP A 286 -11.15 0.95 22.44
C ASP A 286 -12.51 0.74 21.74
N LYS A 287 -12.92 1.72 20.92
CA LYS A 287 -14.14 1.59 20.08
C LYS A 287 -14.04 0.42 19.10
N LEU A 288 -12.90 0.28 18.41
CA LEU A 288 -12.66 -0.82 17.48
C LEU A 288 -12.73 -2.18 18.19
N ARG A 289 -12.09 -2.32 19.35
CA ARG A 289 -12.11 -3.57 20.14
C ARG A 289 -13.46 -3.85 20.78
N THR A 290 -14.20 -2.81 21.14
CA THR A 290 -15.59 -2.97 21.61
C THR A 290 -16.49 -3.46 20.49
N ALA A 291 -16.28 -2.96 19.27
CA ALA A 291 -17.04 -3.39 18.09
C ALA A 291 -16.67 -4.82 17.66
N VAL A 292 -15.37 -5.12 17.59
CA VAL A 292 -14.82 -6.41 17.18
C VAL A 292 -13.68 -6.78 18.17
N PRO A 293 -13.95 -7.61 19.19
CA PRO A 293 -12.98 -7.94 20.24
C PRO A 293 -11.64 -8.47 19.74
N ASP A 294 -11.66 -9.30 18.70
CA ASP A 294 -10.48 -9.93 18.10
C ASP A 294 -9.94 -9.17 16.87
N MET A 295 -10.26 -7.88 16.73
CA MET A 295 -9.81 -7.04 15.61
C MET A 295 -8.29 -7.05 15.51
N ALA A 296 -7.79 -7.42 14.33
CA ALA A 296 -6.36 -7.31 14.05
C ALA A 296 -5.99 -5.86 13.73
N ILE A 297 -5.08 -5.27 14.51
CA ILE A 297 -4.69 -3.86 14.35
C ILE A 297 -3.22 -3.79 13.96
N THR A 298 -2.95 -3.10 12.86
CA THR A 298 -1.58 -2.83 12.39
C THR A 298 -1.33 -1.34 12.26
N THR A 299 -0.07 -0.92 12.34
CA THR A 299 0.31 0.51 12.32
C THR A 299 1.61 0.74 11.56
N ASP A 300 1.88 2.01 11.25
CA ASP A 300 3.24 2.48 10.94
C ASP A 300 3.79 3.23 12.16
N LEU A 301 5.10 3.12 12.38
CA LEU A 301 5.84 3.83 13.44
C LEU A 301 7.15 4.38 12.88
N ILE A 302 7.45 5.63 13.19
CA ILE A 302 8.68 6.33 12.80
C ILE A 302 9.43 6.69 14.07
N VAL A 303 10.68 6.22 14.20
CA VAL A 303 11.58 6.59 15.30
C VAL A 303 12.63 7.59 14.85
N GLY A 304 13.12 8.41 15.78
CA GLY A 304 14.17 9.38 15.50
C GLY A 304 13.69 10.60 14.71
N PHE A 305 12.41 10.94 14.81
CA PHE A 305 11.87 12.16 14.22
C PHE A 305 12.55 13.39 14.82
N PRO A 306 12.76 14.50 14.07
CA PRO A 306 13.50 15.64 14.60
C PRO A 306 12.82 16.24 15.84
N GLY A 307 13.58 16.34 16.93
CA GLY A 307 13.13 16.74 18.26
C GLY A 307 12.69 15.60 19.19
N GLU A 308 12.75 14.33 18.76
CA GLU A 308 12.36 13.18 19.59
C GLU A 308 13.32 12.93 20.75
N THR A 309 12.83 13.11 21.98
CA THR A 309 13.56 12.81 23.22
C THR A 309 13.39 11.34 23.62
N GLU A 310 14.14 10.88 24.63
CA GLU A 310 13.95 9.53 25.17
C GLU A 310 12.57 9.35 25.82
N GLU A 311 12.06 10.40 26.47
CA GLU A 311 10.71 10.42 27.04
C GLU A 311 9.64 10.24 25.95
N ASP A 312 9.80 10.94 24.82
CA ASP A 312 8.91 10.81 23.67
C ASP A 312 8.94 9.38 23.07
N PHE A 313 10.13 8.78 23.01
CA PHE A 313 10.28 7.39 22.57
C PHE A 313 9.62 6.41 23.55
N MET A 314 9.78 6.61 24.85
CA MET A 314 9.13 5.78 25.87
C MET A 314 7.60 5.90 25.84
N GLU A 315 7.04 7.06 25.48
CA GLU A 315 5.60 7.20 25.21
C GLU A 315 5.14 6.35 24.01
N THR A 316 6.01 6.15 23.02
CA THR A 316 5.78 5.22 21.90
C THR A 316 5.82 3.77 22.36
N MET A 317 6.78 3.42 23.22
CA MET A 317 6.84 2.08 23.83
C MET A 317 5.59 1.78 24.67
N ASP A 318 5.14 2.71 25.51
CA ASP A 318 3.90 2.56 26.28
C ASP A 318 2.66 2.40 25.37
N LEU A 319 2.61 3.11 24.23
CA LEU A 319 1.51 2.95 23.28
C LEU A 319 1.47 1.54 22.69
N ILE A 320 2.60 0.96 22.28
CA ILE A 320 2.62 -0.40 21.73
C ILE A 320 2.23 -1.46 22.76
N GLU A 321 2.55 -1.26 24.05
CA GLU A 321 2.11 -2.15 25.13
C GLU A 321 0.60 -2.10 25.33
N LYS A 322 0.01 -0.91 25.26
CA LYS A 322 -1.44 -0.73 25.46
C LYS A 322 -2.25 -1.25 24.29
N VAL A 323 -1.81 -0.93 23.07
CA VAL A 323 -2.55 -1.32 21.86
C VAL A 323 -2.28 -2.78 21.50
N ARG A 324 -1.08 -3.30 21.73
CA ARG A 324 -0.67 -4.66 21.35
C ARG A 324 -0.98 -4.95 19.87
N TYR A 325 -0.29 -4.25 18.97
CA TYR A 325 -0.48 -4.40 17.52
C TYR A 325 -0.13 -5.82 17.03
N ASP A 326 -0.90 -6.33 16.07
CA ASP A 326 -0.63 -7.60 15.39
C ASP A 326 0.65 -7.57 14.55
N SER A 327 0.96 -6.39 14.01
CA SER A 327 2.22 -6.08 13.35
C SER A 327 2.35 -4.56 13.18
N ALA A 328 3.58 -4.10 12.94
CA ALA A 328 3.83 -2.71 12.58
C ALA A 328 4.89 -2.61 11.49
N PHE A 329 4.72 -1.64 10.60
CA PHE A 329 5.81 -1.20 9.74
C PHE A 329 6.62 -0.13 10.49
N THR A 330 7.85 -0.47 10.87
CA THR A 330 8.74 0.42 11.60
C THR A 330 9.75 1.06 10.65
N PHE A 331 10.02 2.35 10.85
CA PHE A 331 10.93 3.13 10.03
C PHE A 331 11.84 3.98 10.90
N ILE A 332 13.10 4.11 10.49
CA ILE A 332 13.99 5.17 10.97
C ILE A 332 13.65 6.44 10.17
N TYR A 333 13.48 7.57 10.85
CA TYR A 333 13.25 8.84 10.17
C TYR A 333 14.41 9.18 9.24
N SER A 334 14.07 9.32 7.97
CA SER A 334 14.94 9.79 6.89
C SER A 334 14.44 11.12 6.36
N ILE A 335 15.33 12.10 6.20
CA ILE A 335 15.00 13.39 5.59
C ILE A 335 14.51 13.18 4.15
N ARG A 336 13.43 13.86 3.77
CA ARG A 336 12.85 13.84 2.43
C ARG A 336 12.83 15.23 1.85
N LYS A 337 13.49 15.41 0.72
CA LYS A 337 13.54 16.68 0.01
C LYS A 337 12.13 17.12 -0.43
N GLY A 338 11.80 18.38 -0.20
CA GLY A 338 10.49 18.97 -0.47
C GLY A 338 9.45 18.78 0.64
N THR A 339 9.80 18.14 1.76
CA THR A 339 8.88 18.00 2.91
C THR A 339 9.13 19.08 3.96
N PRO A 340 8.12 19.51 4.74
CA PRO A 340 8.32 20.48 5.81
C PRO A 340 9.41 20.08 6.83
N ALA A 341 9.51 18.79 7.16
CA ALA A 341 10.49 18.26 8.11
C ALA A 341 11.93 18.21 7.55
N GLU A 342 12.14 18.49 6.25
CA GLU A 342 13.47 18.67 5.66
C GLU A 342 14.27 19.75 6.40
N ASN A 343 13.61 20.82 6.81
CA ASN A 343 14.24 22.00 7.41
C ASN A 343 14.27 21.96 8.94
N TYR A 344 13.94 20.83 9.58
CA TYR A 344 13.99 20.73 11.04
C TYR A 344 15.43 20.50 11.51
N GLU A 345 15.96 21.38 12.34
CA GLU A 345 17.38 21.35 12.74
C GLU A 345 17.69 20.33 13.86
N GLU A 346 16.71 20.02 14.71
CA GLU A 346 16.85 19.12 15.87
C GLU A 346 16.91 17.63 15.48
N GLN A 347 17.84 17.26 14.59
CA GLN A 347 18.00 15.88 14.15
C GLN A 347 18.51 14.99 15.29
N VAL A 348 17.91 13.80 15.43
CA VAL A 348 18.37 12.79 16.38
C VAL A 348 19.63 12.10 15.82
N PRO A 349 20.69 11.87 16.63
CA PRO A 349 21.88 11.15 16.18
C PRO A 349 21.55 9.74 15.67
N GLU A 350 22.23 9.29 14.62
CA GLU A 350 21.92 8.02 13.93
C GLU A 350 22.05 6.80 14.85
N GLU A 351 23.05 6.80 15.73
CA GLU A 351 23.24 5.76 16.76
C GLU A 351 22.03 5.64 17.70
N VAL A 352 21.43 6.77 18.10
CA VAL A 352 20.23 6.81 18.94
C VAL A 352 19.00 6.33 18.17
N LYS A 353 18.87 6.70 16.89
CA LYS A 353 17.78 6.18 16.05
C LYS A 353 17.84 4.67 15.91
N HIS A 354 19.03 4.11 15.68
CA HIS A 354 19.22 2.67 15.57
C HIS A 354 18.96 1.94 16.89
N ASP A 355 19.41 2.47 18.04
CA ASP A 355 19.07 1.92 19.36
C ASP A 355 17.55 1.83 19.56
N ARG A 356 16.85 2.95 19.38
CA ARG A 356 15.39 3.04 19.51
C ARG A 356 14.67 2.11 18.54
N PHE A 357 15.11 2.07 17.29
CA PHE A 357 14.55 1.19 16.26
C PHE A 357 14.66 -0.28 16.69
N ASN A 358 15.82 -0.71 17.17
CA ASN A 358 16.03 -2.10 17.58
C ASN A 358 15.17 -2.47 18.79
N ARG A 359 15.13 -1.62 19.83
CA ARG A 359 14.28 -1.82 21.02
C ARG A 359 12.79 -1.89 20.65
N LEU A 360 12.34 -0.99 19.78
CA LEU A 360 10.95 -0.97 19.29
C LEU A 360 10.62 -2.25 18.50
N LEU A 361 11.50 -2.62 17.57
CA LEU A 361 11.31 -3.78 16.70
C LEU A 361 11.29 -5.08 17.51
N GLU A 362 12.22 -5.24 18.46
CA GLU A 362 12.26 -6.38 19.37
C GLU A 362 10.93 -6.53 20.11
N ARG A 363 10.41 -5.43 20.69
CA ARG A 363 9.18 -5.52 21.47
C ARG A 363 7.93 -5.78 20.63
N ILE A 364 7.80 -5.13 19.47
CA ILE A 364 6.67 -5.39 18.55
C ILE A 364 6.66 -6.84 18.08
N ASN A 365 7.84 -7.39 17.83
CA ASN A 365 8.01 -8.78 17.44
C ASN A 365 7.61 -9.77 18.54
N GLU A 366 7.96 -9.50 19.79
CA GLU A 366 7.49 -10.28 20.94
C GLU A 366 5.97 -10.25 21.05
N ILE A 367 5.36 -9.06 21.01
CA ILE A 367 3.90 -8.88 21.04
C ILE A 367 3.23 -9.65 19.90
N SER A 368 3.76 -9.56 18.67
CA SER A 368 3.25 -10.26 17.50
C SER A 368 3.31 -11.78 17.70
N GLY A 369 4.40 -12.29 18.29
CA GLY A 369 4.54 -13.71 18.65
C GLY A 369 3.57 -14.15 19.74
N GLU A 370 3.38 -13.33 20.79
CA GLU A 370 2.40 -13.57 21.86
C GLU A 370 0.97 -13.66 21.29
N ILE A 371 0.59 -12.75 20.39
CA ILE A 371 -0.71 -12.75 19.70
C ILE A 371 -0.83 -13.97 18.79
N ASN A 372 0.16 -14.25 17.95
CA ASN A 372 0.09 -15.40 17.04
C ASN A 372 -0.04 -16.74 17.79
N LYS A 373 0.50 -16.84 19.00
CA LYS A 373 0.36 -18.03 19.85
C LYS A 373 -1.08 -18.25 20.32
N THR A 374 -1.90 -17.22 20.45
CA THR A 374 -3.32 -17.38 20.85
C THR A 374 -4.16 -18.05 19.77
N TYR A 375 -3.66 -18.09 18.53
CA TYR A 375 -4.33 -18.77 17.42
C TYR A 375 -4.13 -20.29 17.46
N GLU A 376 -3.19 -20.82 18.25
CA GLU A 376 -2.95 -22.28 18.33
C GLU A 376 -4.21 -23.03 18.78
N GLY A 377 -4.57 -24.06 18.01
CA GLY A 377 -5.77 -24.86 18.23
C GLY A 377 -7.05 -24.29 17.62
N THR A 378 -7.04 -23.02 17.17
CA THR A 378 -8.19 -22.40 16.49
C THR A 378 -8.25 -22.79 15.01
N ILE A 379 -9.43 -22.61 14.42
CA ILE A 379 -9.68 -22.83 12.99
C ILE A 379 -9.80 -21.47 12.33
N GLN A 380 -9.03 -21.24 11.28
CA GLN A 380 -8.99 -19.98 10.56
C GLN A 380 -9.37 -20.20 9.10
N LYS A 381 -10.20 -19.33 8.55
CA LYS A 381 -10.46 -19.29 7.10
C LYS A 381 -9.26 -18.67 6.39
N VAL A 382 -8.62 -19.41 5.50
CA VAL A 382 -7.39 -19.00 4.81
C VAL A 382 -7.63 -18.94 3.31
N LEU A 383 -7.44 -17.77 2.71
CA LEU A 383 -7.37 -17.62 1.25
C LEU A 383 -5.99 -18.10 0.80
N VAL A 384 -5.94 -19.17 -0.01
CA VAL A 384 -4.70 -19.77 -0.49
C VAL A 384 -4.13 -18.92 -1.63
N GLU A 385 -2.88 -18.46 -1.48
CA GLU A 385 -2.24 -17.55 -2.45
C GLU A 385 -1.28 -18.27 -3.40
N GLY A 386 -0.71 -19.41 -3.00
CA GLY A 386 0.27 -20.13 -3.81
C GLY A 386 1.23 -20.99 -2.98
N PRO A 387 2.31 -21.50 -3.59
CA PRO A 387 3.36 -22.21 -2.90
C PRO A 387 4.06 -21.36 -1.83
N SER A 388 4.46 -21.98 -0.71
CA SER A 388 5.21 -21.29 0.34
C SER A 388 6.61 -20.89 -0.14
N THR A 389 6.97 -19.62 0.07
CA THR A 389 8.32 -19.11 -0.21
C THR A 389 9.35 -19.52 0.85
N SER A 390 8.89 -19.95 2.04
CA SER A 390 9.75 -20.25 3.19
C SER A 390 10.43 -21.63 3.11
N LYS A 391 9.90 -22.52 2.27
CA LYS A 391 10.47 -23.85 2.01
C LYS A 391 10.14 -24.29 0.58
N LYS A 392 11.11 -24.15 -0.33
CA LYS A 392 10.99 -24.71 -1.68
C LYS A 392 11.02 -26.25 -1.58
N GLY A 393 9.99 -26.94 -2.06
CA GLY A 393 9.99 -28.40 -2.30
C GLY A 393 9.33 -29.30 -1.26
N GLU A 394 8.66 -28.75 -0.24
CA GLU A 394 7.67 -29.50 0.55
C GLU A 394 6.29 -29.04 0.05
N ASP A 395 5.32 -29.94 -0.23
CA ASP A 395 3.95 -29.67 -0.72
C ASP A 395 3.15 -28.73 0.23
N THR A 396 3.63 -27.50 0.38
CA THR A 396 3.26 -26.54 1.41
C THR A 396 2.81 -25.29 0.70
N LEU A 397 1.56 -24.95 0.92
CA LEU A 397 0.95 -23.73 0.44
C LEU A 397 1.11 -22.62 1.48
N ALA A 398 1.01 -21.39 0.99
CA ALA A 398 0.88 -20.18 1.76
C ALA A 398 -0.47 -19.52 1.45
N GLY A 399 -1.09 -19.01 2.50
CA GLY A 399 -2.32 -18.23 2.37
C GLY A 399 -2.46 -17.23 3.51
N ARG A 400 -3.53 -16.43 3.48
CA ARG A 400 -3.80 -15.42 4.51
C ARG A 400 -5.16 -15.57 5.16
N THR A 401 -5.18 -15.39 6.48
CA THR A 401 -6.42 -15.25 7.25
C THR A 401 -7.14 -13.94 6.89
N GLU A 402 -8.36 -13.76 7.39
CA GLU A 402 -9.09 -12.48 7.33
C GLU A 402 -8.29 -11.37 8.01
N SER A 403 -7.64 -11.67 9.15
CA SER A 403 -6.71 -10.78 9.85
C SER A 403 -5.38 -10.52 9.12
N GLY A 404 -5.19 -11.09 7.92
CA GLY A 404 -4.00 -10.91 7.10
C GLY A 404 -2.77 -11.71 7.54
N LYS A 405 -2.91 -12.60 8.54
CA LYS A 405 -1.81 -13.43 9.04
C LYS A 405 -1.42 -14.47 7.99
N LEU A 406 -0.12 -14.59 7.74
CA LEU A 406 0.44 -15.60 6.84
C LEU A 406 0.35 -16.98 7.49
N VAL A 407 -0.28 -17.94 6.81
CA VAL A 407 -0.40 -19.32 7.25
C VAL A 407 0.28 -20.24 6.24
N ASN A 408 1.16 -21.11 6.72
CA ASN A 408 1.78 -22.17 5.92
C ASN A 408 1.18 -23.52 6.31
N PHE A 409 0.72 -24.31 5.35
CA PHE A 409 0.08 -25.60 5.60
C PHE A 409 0.29 -26.55 4.41
N PRO A 410 0.29 -27.88 4.62
CA PRO A 410 0.37 -28.84 3.52
C PRO A 410 -0.89 -28.80 2.65
N GLY A 411 -0.76 -28.93 1.33
CA GLY A 411 -1.91 -28.94 0.42
C GLY A 411 -1.54 -29.02 -1.07
N SER A 412 -2.53 -29.32 -1.91
CA SER A 412 -2.40 -29.35 -3.37
C SER A 412 -2.54 -27.95 -3.97
N GLU A 413 -1.78 -27.64 -5.03
CA GLU A 413 -1.89 -26.36 -5.78
C GLU A 413 -3.29 -26.11 -6.35
N GLU A 414 -4.13 -27.13 -6.50
CA GLU A 414 -5.55 -26.98 -6.89
C GLU A 414 -6.34 -26.09 -5.91
N LEU A 415 -5.86 -25.93 -4.67
CA LEU A 415 -6.48 -25.08 -3.66
C LEU A 415 -6.19 -23.59 -3.85
N VAL A 416 -5.26 -23.20 -4.72
CA VAL A 416 -4.91 -21.79 -4.96
C VAL A 416 -6.16 -21.00 -5.39
N GLY A 417 -6.38 -19.86 -4.75
CA GLY A 417 -7.59 -19.04 -4.94
C GLY A 417 -8.83 -19.57 -4.23
N GLN A 418 -8.73 -20.62 -3.41
CA GLN A 418 -9.82 -21.09 -2.55
C GLN A 418 -9.67 -20.56 -1.13
N ILE A 419 -10.81 -20.44 -0.43
CA ILE A 419 -10.82 -20.18 1.02
C ILE A 419 -11.05 -21.52 1.70
N VAL A 420 -10.08 -21.95 2.51
CA VAL A 420 -10.10 -23.24 3.22
C VAL A 420 -10.03 -23.05 4.72
N ASN A 421 -10.63 -23.96 5.48
CA ASN A 421 -10.49 -23.99 6.94
C ASN A 421 -9.17 -24.65 7.31
N VAL A 422 -8.32 -23.92 8.04
CA VAL A 422 -7.02 -24.40 8.49
C VAL A 422 -7.00 -24.36 10.01
N LYS A 423 -6.80 -25.54 10.62
CA LYS A 423 -6.52 -25.63 12.05
C LYS A 423 -5.08 -25.23 12.31
N ILE A 424 -4.89 -24.16 13.09
CA ILE A 424 -3.58 -23.65 13.44
C ILE A 424 -2.93 -24.57 14.45
N THR A 425 -1.75 -25.11 14.11
CA THR A 425 -0.98 -26.03 14.95
C THR A 425 0.17 -25.34 15.67
N GLN A 426 0.65 -24.22 15.13
CA GLN A 426 1.73 -23.45 15.74
C GLN A 426 1.65 -21.96 15.37
N GLY A 427 1.73 -21.10 16.38
CA GLY A 427 1.91 -19.66 16.22
C GLY A 427 3.38 -19.29 16.33
N LYS A 428 3.99 -18.84 15.23
CA LYS A 428 5.36 -18.30 15.24
C LYS A 428 5.32 -16.78 15.26
N GLN A 429 6.47 -16.17 15.49
CA GLN A 429 6.66 -14.73 15.50
C GLN A 429 6.14 -14.03 14.23
N PHE A 430 6.39 -14.59 13.04
CA PHE A 430 6.08 -13.93 11.76
C PHE A 430 5.04 -14.66 10.89
N ASN A 431 4.63 -15.87 11.27
CA ASN A 431 3.65 -16.66 10.53
C ASN A 431 3.00 -17.70 11.44
N LEU A 432 1.90 -18.26 10.96
CA LEU A 432 1.24 -19.42 11.53
C LEU A 432 1.59 -20.66 10.70
N LYS A 433 1.50 -21.82 11.35
CA LYS A 433 1.43 -23.12 10.69
C LYS A 433 0.13 -23.79 11.02
N GLY A 434 -0.38 -24.58 10.09
CA GLY A 434 -1.58 -25.35 10.30
C GLY A 434 -1.69 -26.56 9.39
N ILE A 435 -2.85 -27.20 9.49
CA ILE A 435 -3.28 -28.31 8.63
C ILE A 435 -4.71 -28.02 8.17
N ILE A 436 -5.03 -28.41 6.94
CA ILE A 436 -6.40 -28.30 6.43
C ILE A 436 -7.30 -29.16 7.30
N GLU A 437 -8.42 -28.57 7.74
CA GLU A 437 -9.48 -29.30 8.42
C GLU A 437 -10.53 -29.73 7.39
N ALA A 438 -10.89 -31.01 7.43
CA ALA A 438 -11.79 -31.65 6.46
C ALA A 438 -13.25 -31.29 6.69
#